data_AF-A0A0P1FY16-F1
#
_entry.id   AF-A0A0P1FY16-F1
#
_cell.length_a   1.000
_cell.length_b   1.000
_cell.length_c   1.000
_cell.angle_alpha   90.00
_cell.angle_beta   90.00
_cell.angle_gamma   90.00
#
_symmetry.space_group_name_H-M   'P 1'
#
loop_
_entity.id
_entity.type
_entity.pdbx_description
1 polymer ?
#
loop_
_entity_poly.entity_id
_entity_poly.type
_entity_poly.pdbx_seq_one_letter_code
_entity_poly.pdbx_strand_id
1 'polypeptide(L)'
;MAIGEAGSITTNSPTENAPITVTLEEPLTNPVFAFTATNNGGDQFTIRLTDQVLDGDGNTTSFSFIIEEWEYHDGPHPAVETINWLAIEAGVHTLPDGRIIEAGTTATDASGRSASFSGSFTDPPVVLTSVMSNNDTTTVDSDPLNITSSGFDLSLQEEEAQADDHGTETIGWIAIQAGGDGSAGTANTFGGFDDNVDTFGLGATFTDAVVLGETQTINGGNPATVVIDSQNNSSVDMFLEEEASRDSELNHIDETLGLVAFEDGLIPCFTHGTLIRTPAGEEEVQHLQKGQLLPLWSEGAARVRLVLQRHLSAKDLAAYPHLRPVKITAGAMGLGLPKRDLWVSPQHRMLVASPVAKRMFGAAEVLVAAIRLTELPGIYVDEWVDCITYVHVVMDQHQVIIAEGSPSETLFTGPEALRAMTPAAREELFQLFPDLAIRRGLPDPARPIPEGKQQRRLVARLQKNAKRPLDQKVLGAPGV
;
A
#
# COMPACT_ATOMS: atom_id res chain seq x y z
N MET A 1 1.79 14.23 -2.28
CA MET A 1 2.56 13.31 -1.43
C MET A 1 2.06 11.90 -1.69
N ALA A 2 2.79 10.86 -1.30
CA ALA A 2 2.18 9.54 -1.20
C ALA A 2 1.13 9.68 -0.10
N ILE A 3 -0.04 9.07 -0.28
CA ILE A 3 -1.09 9.15 0.75
C ILE A 3 -0.70 8.37 2.01
N GLY A 4 0.38 7.58 1.94
CA GLY A 4 0.94 6.82 3.04
C GLY A 4 2.09 5.90 2.62
N GLU A 5 2.59 5.15 3.58
CA GLU A 5 3.71 4.23 3.49
C GLU A 5 3.42 3.00 4.38
N ALA A 6 3.78 1.82 3.89
CA ALA A 6 3.75 0.59 4.66
C ALA A 6 5.18 0.06 4.77
N GLY A 7 5.54 -0.43 5.94
CA GLY A 7 6.87 -1.00 6.16
C GLY A 7 6.93 -1.97 7.32
N SER A 8 8.11 -2.55 7.50
CA SER A 8 8.38 -3.50 8.57
C SER A 8 9.76 -3.27 9.18
N ILE A 9 9.87 -3.47 10.49
CA ILE A 9 11.15 -3.43 11.21
C ILE A 9 11.27 -4.63 12.16
N THR A 10 12.43 -5.29 12.15
CA THR A 10 12.73 -6.36 13.10
C THR A 10 13.64 -5.83 14.20
N THR A 11 13.18 -5.85 15.44
CA THR A 11 13.85 -5.21 16.60
C THR A 11 13.38 -5.80 17.92
N ASN A 12 13.99 -5.40 19.03
CA ASN A 12 13.55 -5.70 20.39
C ASN A 12 13.57 -4.44 21.27
N SER A 13 13.06 -4.56 22.50
CA SER A 13 13.07 -3.52 23.53
C SER A 13 13.69 -4.05 24.84
N PRO A 14 15.01 -4.27 24.91
CA PRO A 14 15.67 -4.84 26.10
C PRO A 14 15.71 -3.87 27.30
N THR A 15 15.11 -2.70 27.16
CA THR A 15 14.91 -1.71 28.22
C THR A 15 13.47 -1.27 28.09
N GLU A 16 12.70 -1.43 29.17
CA GLU A 16 11.30 -1.04 29.27
C GLU A 16 11.05 0.33 28.63
N ASN A 17 10.03 0.37 27.76
CA ASN A 17 9.54 1.58 27.09
C ASN A 17 10.63 2.41 26.38
N ALA A 18 11.71 1.77 25.92
CA ALA A 18 12.74 2.42 25.11
C ALA A 18 12.21 2.73 23.69
N PRO A 19 12.22 4.00 23.25
CA PRO A 19 11.69 4.36 21.94
C PRO A 19 12.48 3.74 20.78
N ILE A 20 11.75 3.12 19.86
CA ILE A 20 12.24 2.60 18.58
C ILE A 20 11.83 3.60 17.51
N THR A 21 12.79 4.08 16.73
CA THR A 21 12.54 5.12 15.71
C THR A 21 12.63 4.56 14.30
N VAL A 22 11.60 4.84 13.50
CA VAL A 22 11.55 4.51 12.07
C VAL A 22 11.56 5.81 11.27
N THR A 23 12.43 5.87 10.27
CA THR A 23 12.45 6.97 9.30
C THR A 23 11.56 6.60 8.12
N LEU A 24 10.62 7.47 7.77
CA LEU A 24 9.75 7.29 6.62
C LEU A 24 10.54 7.51 5.33
N GLU A 25 10.20 6.76 4.28
CA GLU A 25 10.68 6.95 2.92
C GLU A 25 10.29 8.32 2.36
N GLU A 26 9.19 8.93 2.81
CA GLU A 26 8.82 10.31 2.49
C GLU A 26 8.25 11.03 3.73
N PRO A 27 8.27 12.37 3.81
CA PRO A 27 7.58 13.05 4.86
C PRO A 27 6.08 12.93 4.60
N LEU A 28 5.32 12.55 5.61
CA LEU A 28 3.86 12.49 5.52
C LEU A 28 3.24 13.69 6.24
N THR A 29 2.22 14.29 5.63
CA THR A 29 1.45 15.37 6.26
C THR A 29 0.49 14.78 7.26
N ASN A 30 0.71 15.04 8.56
CA ASN A 30 -0.17 14.59 9.63
C ASN A 30 -0.59 13.10 9.51
N PRO A 31 0.38 12.16 9.45
CA PRO A 31 0.08 10.75 9.31
C PRO A 31 -0.60 10.19 10.56
N VAL A 32 -1.46 9.22 10.31
CA VAL A 32 -2.05 8.30 11.28
C VAL A 32 -1.36 6.96 11.11
N PHE A 33 -1.03 6.31 12.23
CA PHE A 33 -0.28 5.07 12.23
C PHE A 33 -1.15 3.91 12.71
N ALA A 34 -0.87 2.72 12.18
CA ALA A 34 -1.36 1.44 12.69
C ALA A 34 -0.19 0.46 12.80
N PHE A 35 -0.24 -0.44 13.78
CA PHE A 35 0.82 -1.41 14.07
C PHE A 35 0.25 -2.81 14.27
N THR A 36 1.02 -3.82 13.88
CA THR A 36 0.81 -5.21 14.28
C THR A 36 2.16 -5.89 14.32
N ALA A 37 2.42 -6.73 15.31
CA ALA A 37 3.72 -7.36 15.48
C ALA A 37 3.63 -8.87 15.66
N THR A 38 4.77 -9.52 15.48
CA THR A 38 4.95 -10.89 15.96
C THR A 38 5.08 -10.90 17.48
N ASN A 39 4.72 -12.02 18.12
CA ASN A 39 5.14 -12.30 19.50
C ASN A 39 5.97 -13.59 19.57
N ASN A 40 7.29 -13.45 19.57
CA ASN A 40 8.26 -14.52 19.75
C ASN A 40 8.72 -14.65 21.21
N GLY A 41 8.46 -13.64 22.05
CA GLY A 41 8.85 -13.57 23.47
C GLY A 41 7.91 -14.30 24.41
N GLY A 42 6.62 -14.32 24.09
CA GLY A 42 5.55 -14.93 24.89
C GLY A 42 5.01 -14.04 26.03
N ASP A 43 5.60 -12.86 26.22
CA ASP A 43 5.06 -11.83 27.11
C ASP A 43 4.13 -10.93 26.32
N GLN A 44 2.92 -10.67 26.85
CA GLN A 44 1.89 -9.86 26.18
C GLN A 44 2.28 -8.38 26.16
N PHE A 45 2.07 -7.72 25.01
CA PHE A 45 2.42 -6.31 24.83
C PHE A 45 1.48 -5.58 23.87
N THR A 46 1.49 -4.25 23.97
CA THR A 46 0.88 -3.33 23.01
C THR A 46 1.95 -2.50 22.32
N ILE A 47 1.59 -1.82 21.22
CA ILE A 47 2.48 -0.89 20.53
C ILE A 47 1.87 0.51 20.56
N ARG A 48 2.64 1.45 21.11
CA ARG A 48 2.23 2.85 21.26
C ARG A 48 3.14 3.78 20.50
N LEU A 49 2.57 4.70 19.71
CA LEU A 49 3.33 5.81 19.13
C LEU A 49 3.62 6.86 20.22
N THR A 50 4.88 7.27 20.35
CA THR A 50 5.33 8.18 21.40
C THR A 50 5.83 9.53 20.87
N ASP A 51 6.39 9.57 19.67
CA ASP A 51 6.91 10.82 19.10
C ASP A 51 6.88 10.82 17.56
N GLN A 52 6.91 12.04 17.00
CA GLN A 52 7.02 12.29 15.57
C GLN A 52 7.99 13.45 15.35
N VAL A 53 9.00 13.23 14.50
CA VAL A 53 9.92 14.29 14.09
C VAL A 53 9.38 14.94 12.83
N LEU A 54 9.22 16.26 12.88
CA LEU A 54 8.72 17.05 11.77
C LEU A 54 9.85 17.74 10.99
N ASP A 55 9.69 17.89 9.68
CA ASP A 55 10.53 18.76 8.86
C ASP A 55 10.17 20.25 9.03
N GLY A 56 10.87 21.12 8.31
CA GLY A 56 10.62 22.57 8.34
C GLY A 56 9.26 23.02 7.78
N ASP A 57 8.53 22.12 7.10
CA ASP A 57 7.20 22.38 6.55
C ASP A 57 6.08 21.77 7.44
N GLY A 58 6.45 21.08 8.52
CA GLY A 58 5.54 20.48 9.49
C GLY A 58 5.10 19.05 9.15
N ASN A 59 5.79 18.38 8.22
CA ASN A 59 5.49 17.00 7.84
C ASN A 59 6.34 16.02 8.65
N THR A 60 5.77 14.88 9.02
CA THR A 60 6.45 13.83 9.79
C THR A 60 7.47 13.11 8.92
N THR A 61 8.75 13.18 9.29
CA THR A 61 9.86 12.49 8.61
C THR A 61 10.26 11.17 9.27
N SER A 62 10.00 11.06 10.57
CA SER A 62 10.23 9.85 11.34
C SER A 62 9.27 9.80 12.50
N PHE A 63 8.99 8.61 12.97
CA PHE A 63 8.13 8.37 14.11
C PHE A 63 8.81 7.42 15.08
N SER A 64 8.46 7.53 16.35
CA SER A 64 8.96 6.66 17.41
C SER A 64 7.79 5.95 18.07
N PHE A 65 7.95 4.66 18.32
CA PHE A 65 7.01 3.85 19.07
C PHE A 65 7.73 3.08 20.18
N ILE A 66 6.98 2.56 21.13
CA ILE A 66 7.46 1.65 22.18
C ILE A 66 6.74 0.31 22.06
N ILE A 67 7.43 -0.75 22.50
CA ILE A 67 6.83 -2.04 22.82
C ILE A 67 6.59 -1.99 24.33
N GLU A 68 5.33 -2.06 24.73
CA GLU A 68 4.87 -1.79 26.09
C GLU A 68 4.13 -3.03 26.61
N GLU A 69 4.75 -3.75 27.54
CA GLU A 69 4.12 -4.89 28.22
C GLU A 69 3.07 -4.42 29.21
N TRP A 70 2.08 -5.26 29.49
CA TRP A 70 1.14 -5.03 30.59
C TRP A 70 1.88 -4.98 31.94
N GLU A 71 1.36 -4.23 32.92
CA GLU A 71 2.04 -3.93 34.18
C GLU A 71 2.35 -5.16 35.05
N TYR A 72 1.64 -6.26 34.88
CA TYR A 72 1.90 -7.52 35.58
C TYR A 72 3.13 -8.29 35.05
N HIS A 73 3.69 -7.90 33.90
CA HIS A 73 4.93 -8.43 33.34
C HIS A 73 6.18 -7.73 33.91
N ASP A 74 7.35 -8.01 33.35
CA ASP A 74 8.62 -7.53 33.90
C ASP A 74 9.10 -6.20 33.31
N GLY A 75 8.51 -5.77 32.19
CA GLY A 75 8.65 -4.44 31.58
C GLY A 75 9.55 -4.44 30.34
N PRO A 76 10.80 -4.93 30.40
CA PRO A 76 11.64 -5.12 29.22
C PRO A 76 11.16 -6.26 28.32
N HIS A 77 11.08 -5.99 27.02
CA HIS A 77 10.80 -7.00 25.99
C HIS A 77 12.07 -7.36 25.18
N PRO A 78 12.96 -8.25 25.66
CA PRO A 78 14.23 -8.55 24.99
C PRO A 78 14.07 -9.43 23.73
N ALA A 79 12.90 -10.05 23.55
CA ALA A 79 12.58 -10.86 22.38
C ALA A 79 12.57 -10.00 21.11
N VAL A 80 13.02 -10.59 20.00
CA VAL A 80 13.10 -9.90 18.72
C VAL A 80 11.82 -10.14 17.97
N GLU A 81 11.09 -9.05 17.73
CA GLU A 81 9.83 -9.02 17.02
C GLU A 81 9.95 -8.36 15.66
N THR A 82 9.07 -8.74 14.75
CA THR A 82 8.84 -8.04 13.49
C THR A 82 7.59 -7.18 13.64
N ILE A 83 7.77 -5.87 13.60
CA ILE A 83 6.70 -4.87 13.72
C ILE A 83 6.36 -4.40 12.32
N ASN A 84 5.17 -4.76 11.85
CA ASN A 84 4.58 -4.20 10.65
C ASN A 84 3.85 -2.91 11.01
N TRP A 85 3.95 -1.92 10.13
CA TRP A 85 3.32 -0.62 10.35
C TRP A 85 2.77 -0.05 9.05
N LEU A 86 1.72 0.75 9.20
CA LEU A 86 1.09 1.51 8.13
C LEU A 86 0.93 2.95 8.59
N ALA A 87 1.42 3.90 7.79
CA ALA A 87 1.29 5.33 8.02
C ALA A 87 0.48 5.96 6.87
N ILE A 88 -0.64 6.61 7.15
CA ILE A 88 -1.50 7.24 6.13
C ILE A 88 -1.75 8.70 6.51
N GLU A 89 -1.55 9.64 5.60
CA GLU A 89 -1.89 11.06 5.82
C GLU A 89 -3.36 11.18 6.25
N ALA A 90 -3.67 11.97 7.27
CA ALA A 90 -5.06 12.12 7.72
C ALA A 90 -5.98 12.66 6.60
N GLY A 91 -7.21 12.16 6.56
CA GLY A 91 -8.23 12.52 5.59
C GLY A 91 -8.72 11.34 4.76
N VAL A 92 -9.59 11.64 3.79
CA VAL A 92 -10.18 10.66 2.88
C VAL A 92 -9.35 10.61 1.60
N HIS A 93 -8.84 9.43 1.27
CA HIS A 93 -8.04 9.16 0.08
C HIS A 93 -8.65 8.04 -0.76
N THR A 94 -8.05 7.84 -1.92
CA THR A 94 -8.45 6.80 -2.85
C THR A 94 -7.23 5.94 -3.18
N LEU A 95 -7.33 4.65 -2.88
CA LEU A 95 -6.32 3.65 -3.25
C LEU A 95 -6.25 3.48 -4.77
N PRO A 96 -5.16 2.89 -5.31
CA PRO A 96 -5.02 2.67 -6.75
C PRO A 96 -6.22 1.94 -7.39
N ASP A 97 -6.82 1.02 -6.64
CA ASP A 97 -8.00 0.26 -7.02
C ASP A 97 -9.32 0.97 -6.67
N GLY A 98 -9.33 2.31 -6.53
CA GLY A 98 -10.53 3.11 -6.35
C GLY A 98 -11.23 2.99 -4.99
N ARG A 99 -10.78 2.08 -4.11
CA ARG A 99 -11.33 1.95 -2.76
C ARG A 99 -10.99 3.17 -1.92
N ILE A 100 -11.87 3.45 -0.97
CA ILE A 100 -11.65 4.52 0.01
C ILE A 100 -10.72 4.00 1.10
N ILE A 101 -9.72 4.82 1.43
CA ILE A 101 -8.96 4.72 2.68
C ILE A 101 -9.11 6.06 3.40
N GLU A 102 -9.55 6.04 4.65
CA GLU A 102 -9.71 7.23 5.47
C GLU A 102 -8.89 7.07 6.74
N ALA A 103 -8.09 8.07 7.05
CA ALA A 103 -7.29 8.12 8.26
C ALA A 103 -7.72 9.30 9.13
N GLY A 104 -7.87 9.07 10.43
CA GLY A 104 -8.20 10.12 11.38
C GLY A 104 -7.74 9.81 12.79
N THR A 105 -8.05 10.72 13.70
CA THR A 105 -7.72 10.57 15.12
C THR A 105 -8.94 10.87 15.98
N THR A 106 -9.12 10.10 17.05
CA THR A 106 -10.19 10.30 18.03
C THR A 106 -9.60 10.27 19.43
N ALA A 107 -9.91 11.27 20.25
CA ALA A 107 -9.51 11.27 21.66
C ALA A 107 -10.55 10.54 22.52
N THR A 108 -10.15 9.49 23.24
CA THR A 108 -11.02 8.70 24.12
C THR A 108 -10.26 8.11 25.31
N ASP A 109 -11.02 7.60 26.28
CA ASP A 109 -10.59 6.79 27.42
C ASP A 109 -11.41 5.49 27.46
N ALA A 110 -11.40 4.77 28.58
CA ALA A 110 -12.18 3.55 28.80
C ALA A 110 -13.71 3.74 28.72
N SER A 111 -14.22 4.98 28.84
CA SER A 111 -15.66 5.27 28.68
C SER A 111 -16.12 5.21 27.22
N GLY A 112 -15.18 5.25 26.28
CA GLY A 112 -15.39 5.10 24.85
C GLY A 112 -15.98 6.32 24.15
N ARG A 113 -15.84 6.33 22.82
CA ARG A 113 -16.30 7.40 21.94
C ARG A 113 -16.56 6.91 20.52
N SER A 114 -17.59 7.46 19.89
CA SER A 114 -17.82 7.24 18.46
C SER A 114 -16.92 8.11 17.59
N ALA A 115 -16.33 7.49 16.57
CA ALA A 115 -15.67 8.14 15.45
C ALA A 115 -16.59 8.10 14.22
N SER A 116 -16.54 9.14 13.39
CA SER A 116 -17.37 9.23 12.18
C SER A 116 -16.50 9.31 10.94
N PHE A 117 -16.89 8.59 9.90
CA PHE A 117 -16.25 8.64 8.60
C PHE A 117 -16.77 9.82 7.78
N SER A 118 -15.85 10.53 7.15
CA SER A 118 -16.12 11.52 6.10
C SER A 118 -16.18 10.87 4.72
N GLY A 119 -15.53 9.71 4.57
CA GLY A 119 -15.55 8.86 3.40
C GLY A 119 -16.93 8.26 3.16
N SER A 120 -17.32 8.15 1.89
CA SER A 120 -18.60 7.57 1.50
C SER A 120 -18.52 6.04 1.38
N PHE A 121 -18.22 5.36 2.48
CA PHE A 121 -18.23 3.89 2.52
C PHE A 121 -19.66 3.39 2.30
N THR A 122 -19.83 2.34 1.48
CA THR A 122 -21.16 1.73 1.24
C THR A 122 -21.46 0.59 2.21
N ASP A 123 -20.41 -0.04 2.72
CA ASP A 123 -20.40 -1.16 3.64
C ASP A 123 -19.37 -0.85 4.73
N PRO A 124 -19.43 -1.51 5.91
CA PRO A 124 -18.41 -1.34 6.95
C PRO A 124 -16.99 -1.57 6.40
N PRO A 125 -16.06 -0.60 6.57
CA PRO A 125 -14.65 -0.81 6.24
C PRO A 125 -13.96 -1.71 7.26
N VAL A 126 -12.76 -2.18 6.94
CA VAL A 126 -11.82 -2.68 7.95
C VAL A 126 -11.21 -1.47 8.65
N VAL A 127 -11.26 -1.44 9.98
CA VAL A 127 -10.70 -0.35 10.79
C VAL A 127 -9.51 -0.88 11.55
N LEU A 128 -8.35 -0.23 11.39
CA LEU A 128 -7.18 -0.44 12.24
C LEU A 128 -7.10 0.69 13.26
N THR A 129 -6.70 0.40 14.50
CA THR A 129 -6.51 1.40 15.54
C THR A 129 -5.13 1.29 16.17
N SER A 130 -4.64 2.41 16.72
CA SER A 130 -3.41 2.42 17.51
C SER A 130 -3.37 3.63 18.43
N VAL A 131 -2.83 3.43 19.62
CA VAL A 131 -2.63 4.50 20.59
C VAL A 131 -1.50 5.43 20.10
N MET A 132 -1.84 6.69 19.87
CA MET A 132 -0.95 7.69 19.26
C MET A 132 -0.49 8.80 20.20
N SER A 133 -0.78 8.67 21.50
CA SER A 133 -0.23 9.54 22.54
C SER A 133 0.09 8.76 23.82
N ASN A 134 0.81 9.44 24.72
CA ASN A 134 1.25 8.90 26.00
C ASN A 134 0.95 9.95 27.09
N ASN A 135 -0.33 10.27 27.26
CA ASN A 135 -0.82 11.23 28.25
C ASN A 135 -0.93 10.60 29.64
N ASP A 136 -1.24 9.30 29.69
CA ASP A 136 -1.09 8.40 30.82
C ASP A 136 -0.09 7.30 30.44
N THR A 137 0.66 6.83 31.43
CA THR A 137 1.78 5.91 31.22
C THR A 137 1.43 4.45 31.46
N THR A 138 0.17 4.15 31.81
CA THR A 138 -0.29 2.78 31.92
C THR A 138 -0.60 2.19 30.55
N THR A 139 -0.42 0.88 30.44
CA THR A 139 -0.58 0.12 29.21
C THR A 139 -2.06 0.05 28.86
N VAL A 140 -2.37 0.34 27.60
CA VAL A 140 -3.73 0.22 27.06
C VAL A 140 -3.70 -0.30 25.64
N ASP A 141 -4.76 -1.03 25.30
CA ASP A 141 -5.07 -1.38 23.93
C ASP A 141 -6.26 -0.57 23.40
N SER A 142 -6.35 -0.46 22.08
CA SER A 142 -7.42 0.29 21.41
C SER A 142 -8.09 -0.58 20.36
N ASP A 143 -9.38 -0.84 20.55
CA ASP A 143 -10.17 -1.68 19.64
C ASP A 143 -11.37 -0.93 19.04
N PRO A 144 -11.65 -1.09 17.74
CA PRO A 144 -12.85 -0.59 17.13
C PRO A 144 -14.01 -1.60 17.31
N LEU A 145 -15.21 -1.08 17.60
CA LEU A 145 -16.42 -1.88 17.71
C LEU A 145 -17.60 -1.18 17.03
N ASN A 146 -18.70 -1.92 16.82
CA ASN A 146 -19.91 -1.40 16.16
C ASN A 146 -19.62 -0.71 14.82
N ILE A 147 -18.70 -1.26 14.02
CA ILE A 147 -18.28 -0.66 12.76
C ILE A 147 -19.45 -0.65 11.76
N THR A 148 -19.78 0.55 11.27
CA THR A 148 -20.78 0.80 10.25
C THR A 148 -20.14 1.46 9.04
N SER A 149 -20.90 1.67 7.97
CA SER A 149 -20.42 2.44 6.82
C SER A 149 -20.25 3.96 7.09
N SER A 150 -20.66 4.44 8.27
CA SER A 150 -20.59 5.87 8.63
C SER A 150 -19.68 6.19 9.81
N GLY A 151 -19.13 5.18 10.47
CA GLY A 151 -18.32 5.34 11.66
C GLY A 151 -18.28 4.07 12.49
N PHE A 152 -17.65 4.16 13.64
CA PHE A 152 -17.45 3.07 14.59
C PHE A 152 -17.38 3.64 16.01
N ASP A 153 -17.57 2.79 17.01
CA ASP A 153 -17.26 3.12 18.40
C ASP A 153 -15.85 2.62 18.73
N LEU A 154 -15.21 3.25 19.70
CA LEU A 154 -13.83 2.96 20.11
C LEU A 154 -13.71 3.19 21.61
N SER A 155 -13.00 2.33 22.31
CA SER A 155 -12.64 2.50 23.72
C SER A 155 -11.21 2.03 23.97
N LEU A 156 -10.58 2.56 25.01
CA LEU A 156 -9.36 1.98 25.54
C LEU A 156 -9.70 0.80 26.46
N GLN A 157 -8.90 -0.26 26.40
CA GLN A 157 -8.92 -1.39 27.32
C GLN A 157 -7.65 -1.37 28.18
N GLU A 158 -7.82 -1.53 29.49
CA GLU A 158 -6.76 -1.55 30.50
C GLU A 158 -6.59 -2.98 31.05
N GLU A 159 -5.45 -3.25 31.70
CA GLU A 159 -5.20 -4.48 32.47
C GLU A 159 -6.34 -4.78 33.45
N GLU A 160 -6.86 -6.01 33.47
CA GLU A 160 -8.05 -6.37 34.25
C GLU A 160 -7.87 -6.32 35.77
N ALA A 161 -6.65 -6.58 36.25
CA ALA A 161 -6.31 -6.54 37.67
C ALA A 161 -6.06 -5.11 38.17
N GLN A 162 -5.85 -4.16 37.25
CA GLN A 162 -5.75 -2.74 37.53
C GLN A 162 -7.13 -2.10 37.37
N ALA A 163 -7.47 -1.17 38.26
CA ALA A 163 -8.74 -0.45 38.23
C ALA A 163 -8.45 1.03 38.36
N ASP A 164 -7.53 1.49 37.54
CA ASP A 164 -7.19 2.90 37.43
C ASP A 164 -8.13 3.57 36.42
N ASP A 165 -8.16 4.89 36.43
CA ASP A 165 -8.96 5.69 35.50
C ASP A 165 -7.97 6.21 34.46
N HIS A 166 -7.74 5.46 33.37
CA HIS A 166 -6.78 5.87 32.33
C HIS A 166 -7.12 7.28 31.81
N GLY A 167 -6.11 8.13 31.71
CA GLY A 167 -6.25 9.42 31.03
C GLY A 167 -6.73 9.30 29.59
N THR A 168 -7.37 10.34 29.06
CA THR A 168 -7.75 10.37 27.63
C THR A 168 -6.50 10.30 26.73
N GLU A 169 -6.49 9.39 25.77
CA GLU A 169 -5.47 9.29 24.72
C GLU A 169 -6.00 9.66 23.35
N THR A 170 -5.09 10.06 22.46
CA THR A 170 -5.34 10.22 21.02
C THR A 170 -5.15 8.87 20.35
N ILE A 171 -6.21 8.34 19.76
CA ILE A 171 -6.16 7.08 19.02
C ILE A 171 -6.17 7.39 17.54
N GLY A 172 -5.18 6.88 16.82
CA GLY A 172 -5.17 6.84 15.37
C GLY A 172 -6.08 5.76 14.86
N TRP A 173 -6.83 6.03 13.80
CA TRP A 173 -7.62 5.03 13.12
C TRP A 173 -7.46 5.13 11.60
N ILE A 174 -7.38 3.98 10.94
CA ILE A 174 -7.29 3.86 9.49
C ILE A 174 -8.40 2.92 9.01
N ALA A 175 -9.40 3.49 8.34
CA ALA A 175 -10.54 2.77 7.78
C ALA A 175 -10.32 2.50 6.29
N ILE A 176 -10.25 1.23 5.91
CA ILE A 176 -10.00 0.78 4.53
C ILE A 176 -11.23 0.02 4.04
N GLN A 177 -11.81 0.48 2.94
CA GLN A 177 -12.92 -0.24 2.31
C GLN A 177 -12.49 -1.68 1.96
N ALA A 178 -13.35 -2.66 2.22
CA ALA A 178 -13.01 -4.07 2.01
C ALA A 178 -12.72 -4.43 0.53
N GLY A 179 -11.92 -5.48 0.32
CA GLY A 179 -11.48 -5.99 -0.98
C GLY A 179 -10.04 -5.63 -1.31
N GLY A 180 -9.71 -5.60 -2.60
CA GLY A 180 -8.42 -5.12 -3.11
C GLY A 180 -7.57 -6.18 -3.79
N ASP A 181 -6.32 -5.83 -4.07
CA ASP A 181 -5.37 -6.67 -4.79
C ASP A 181 -3.91 -6.41 -4.38
N GLY A 182 -2.98 -7.21 -4.92
CA GLY A 182 -1.56 -7.12 -4.56
C GLY A 182 -0.86 -5.81 -5.01
N SER A 183 -1.51 -4.96 -5.79
CA SER A 183 -0.96 -3.67 -6.22
C SER A 183 -1.52 -2.48 -5.43
N ALA A 184 -2.75 -2.58 -4.93
CA ALA A 184 -3.42 -1.53 -4.16
C ALA A 184 -3.49 -1.82 -2.66
N GLY A 185 -3.03 -3.00 -2.24
CA GLY A 185 -3.25 -3.57 -0.93
C GLY A 185 -4.61 -4.27 -0.83
N THR A 186 -4.80 -5.06 0.23
CA THR A 186 -6.04 -5.78 0.51
C THR A 186 -6.56 -5.43 1.89
N ALA A 187 -7.88 -5.52 2.08
CA ALA A 187 -8.55 -5.38 3.37
C ALA A 187 -9.70 -6.40 3.45
N ASN A 188 -9.63 -7.35 4.37
CA ASN A 188 -10.60 -8.45 4.49
C ASN A 188 -11.01 -8.65 5.95
N THR A 189 -12.18 -9.24 6.18
CA THR A 189 -12.64 -9.60 7.52
C THR A 189 -12.85 -11.11 7.63
N PHE A 190 -12.49 -11.69 8.78
CA PHE A 190 -12.64 -13.10 9.10
C PHE A 190 -13.34 -13.24 10.45
N GLY A 191 -14.40 -14.05 10.52
CA GLY A 191 -15.08 -14.32 11.79
C GLY A 191 -14.60 -15.62 12.42
N GLY A 192 -14.81 -15.77 13.73
CA GLY A 192 -14.33 -16.94 14.48
C GLY A 192 -12.86 -16.82 14.88
N PHE A 193 -12.36 -15.59 15.01
CA PHE A 193 -10.98 -15.33 15.41
C PHE A 193 -10.88 -15.38 16.93
N ASP A 194 -10.05 -16.26 17.47
CA ASP A 194 -9.93 -16.51 18.91
C ASP A 194 -8.44 -16.69 19.30
N ASP A 195 -8.19 -17.28 20.48
CA ASP A 195 -6.85 -17.55 21.01
C ASP A 195 -6.07 -18.66 20.27
N ASN A 196 -6.71 -19.35 19.31
CA ASN A 196 -6.04 -20.34 18.48
C ASN A 196 -5.32 -19.68 17.29
N VAL A 197 -4.12 -20.18 17.01
CA VAL A 197 -3.39 -19.79 15.79
C VAL A 197 -4.12 -20.29 14.55
N ASP A 198 -4.62 -19.37 13.75
CA ASP A 198 -5.29 -19.61 12.49
C ASP A 198 -4.54 -19.00 11.30
N THR A 199 -4.60 -19.68 10.16
CA THR A 199 -3.99 -19.21 8.91
C THR A 199 -5.00 -18.44 8.06
N PHE A 200 -4.68 -17.17 7.77
CA PHE A 200 -5.46 -16.29 6.91
C PHE A 200 -4.74 -16.02 5.60
N GLY A 201 -5.48 -16.07 4.49
CA GLY A 201 -4.97 -15.65 3.19
C GLY A 201 -4.99 -14.13 3.07
N LEU A 202 -3.91 -13.53 2.57
CA LEU A 202 -3.82 -12.06 2.41
C LEU A 202 -4.71 -11.51 1.28
N GLY A 203 -5.45 -12.36 0.57
CA GLY A 203 -6.26 -12.00 -0.60
C GLY A 203 -5.45 -11.75 -1.89
N ALA A 204 -4.13 -11.61 -1.79
CA ALA A 204 -3.20 -11.47 -2.91
C ALA A 204 -1.83 -12.11 -2.59
N THR A 205 -0.89 -12.02 -3.52
CA THR A 205 0.52 -12.36 -3.29
C THR A 205 1.38 -11.13 -3.55
N PHE A 206 2.15 -10.73 -2.55
CA PHE A 206 3.03 -9.56 -2.57
C PHE A 206 4.50 -9.95 -2.82
N THR A 207 5.38 -8.97 -3.03
CA THR A 207 6.82 -9.23 -3.11
C THR A 207 7.46 -9.27 -1.73
N ASP A 208 7.07 -8.33 -0.88
CA ASP A 208 7.49 -8.10 0.49
C ASP A 208 6.24 -7.59 1.24
N ALA A 209 5.44 -8.52 1.79
CA ALA A 209 4.15 -8.19 2.40
C ALA A 209 4.32 -7.50 3.76
N VAL A 210 3.62 -6.38 3.95
CA VAL A 210 3.39 -5.75 5.24
C VAL A 210 1.96 -6.04 5.66
N VAL A 211 1.79 -6.75 6.78
CA VAL A 211 0.49 -7.26 7.24
C VAL A 211 0.09 -6.61 8.54
N LEU A 212 -1.13 -6.09 8.62
CA LEU A 212 -1.72 -5.55 9.84
C LEU A 212 -3.04 -6.26 10.13
N GLY A 213 -3.30 -6.50 11.41
CA GLY A 213 -4.57 -7.03 11.88
C GLY A 213 -5.10 -6.23 13.05
N GLU A 214 -6.42 -6.19 13.18
CA GLU A 214 -7.12 -5.52 14.27
C GLU A 214 -8.46 -6.22 14.54
N THR A 215 -8.93 -6.26 15.78
CA THR A 215 -10.29 -6.74 16.05
C THR A 215 -11.32 -5.81 15.41
N GLN A 216 -12.48 -6.31 15.01
CA GLN A 216 -13.58 -5.50 14.46
C GLN A 216 -14.82 -5.56 15.35
N THR A 217 -14.72 -6.34 16.43
CA THR A 217 -15.74 -6.60 17.45
C THR A 217 -15.04 -6.78 18.79
N ILE A 218 -15.79 -6.52 19.87
CA ILE A 218 -15.41 -6.80 21.26
C ILE A 218 -16.56 -7.61 21.87
N ASN A 219 -16.60 -8.90 21.56
CA ASN A 219 -17.52 -9.89 22.11
C ASN A 219 -17.00 -10.45 23.45
N GLY A 220 -15.68 -10.59 23.59
CA GLY A 220 -14.97 -10.87 24.83
C GLY A 220 -15.03 -9.69 25.81
N GLY A 221 -14.92 -9.99 27.10
CA GLY A 221 -14.88 -8.96 28.15
C GLY A 221 -13.46 -8.60 28.60
N ASN A 222 -12.49 -9.42 28.23
CA ASN A 222 -11.11 -9.32 28.65
C ASN A 222 -10.32 -8.60 27.56
N PRO A 223 -9.34 -7.75 27.91
CA PRO A 223 -8.45 -7.13 26.94
C PRO A 223 -7.69 -8.19 26.15
N ALA A 224 -7.56 -8.00 24.84
CA ALA A 224 -6.82 -8.92 23.99
C ALA A 224 -6.28 -8.23 22.75
N THR A 225 -5.03 -8.49 22.41
CA THR A 225 -4.37 -7.89 21.25
C THR A 225 -4.27 -8.87 20.09
N VAL A 226 -4.35 -8.37 18.87
CA VAL A 226 -4.07 -9.16 17.66
C VAL A 226 -2.57 -9.31 17.45
N VAL A 227 -2.07 -10.56 17.41
CA VAL A 227 -0.65 -10.87 17.23
C VAL A 227 -0.38 -11.82 16.06
N ILE A 228 0.81 -11.69 15.47
CA ILE A 228 1.28 -12.54 14.36
C ILE A 228 2.14 -13.68 14.91
N ASP A 229 1.78 -14.94 14.65
CA ASP A 229 2.66 -16.08 14.90
C ASP A 229 3.70 -16.21 13.76
N SER A 230 3.24 -16.13 12.51
CA SER A 230 4.10 -16.24 11.34
C SER A 230 3.50 -15.55 10.12
N GLN A 231 4.34 -15.11 9.17
CA GLN A 231 3.83 -14.54 7.92
C GLN A 231 4.69 -14.92 6.70
N ASN A 232 4.05 -14.93 5.54
CA ASN A 232 4.70 -14.93 4.25
C ASN A 232 3.97 -13.98 3.29
N ASN A 233 4.40 -13.93 2.03
CA ASN A 233 3.87 -12.98 1.06
C ASN A 233 2.44 -13.26 0.56
N SER A 234 1.77 -14.31 1.06
CA SER A 234 0.43 -14.73 0.62
C SER A 234 -0.50 -15.19 1.74
N SER A 235 0.04 -15.48 2.92
CA SER A 235 -0.73 -15.82 4.11
C SER A 235 -0.03 -15.34 5.39
N VAL A 236 -0.81 -15.23 6.46
CA VAL A 236 -0.37 -14.90 7.81
C VAL A 236 -1.04 -15.86 8.79
N ASP A 237 -0.33 -16.27 9.82
CA ASP A 237 -0.84 -17.01 10.96
C ASP A 237 -0.98 -16.01 12.13
N MET A 238 -2.17 -15.89 12.71
CA MET A 238 -2.49 -14.91 13.76
C MET A 238 -3.39 -15.53 14.82
N PHE A 239 -3.43 -14.93 16.01
CA PHE A 239 -4.34 -15.29 17.11
C PHE A 239 -4.61 -14.05 17.99
N LEU A 240 -5.64 -14.14 18.84
CA LEU A 240 -5.86 -13.18 19.92
C LEU A 240 -5.04 -13.56 21.14
N GLU A 241 -4.24 -12.63 21.62
CA GLU A 241 -3.49 -12.80 22.84
C GLU A 241 -4.19 -12.07 23.98
N GLU A 242 -4.89 -12.84 24.82
CA GLU A 242 -5.66 -12.35 25.96
C GLU A 242 -4.76 -11.95 27.14
N GLU A 243 -5.14 -10.87 27.81
CA GLU A 243 -4.55 -10.36 29.05
C GLU A 243 -4.89 -11.31 30.23
N ALA A 244 -3.94 -11.59 31.13
CA ALA A 244 -4.04 -12.68 32.11
C ALA A 244 -3.78 -12.28 33.59
N SER A 245 -3.84 -10.99 33.90
CA SER A 245 -3.51 -10.42 35.20
C SER A 245 -4.49 -10.85 36.29
N ARG A 246 -5.78 -10.94 35.94
CA ARG A 246 -6.85 -11.25 36.88
C ARG A 246 -7.06 -12.75 37.05
N ASP A 247 -6.94 -13.50 35.97
CA ASP A 247 -6.87 -14.95 35.99
C ASP A 247 -6.04 -15.49 34.82
N SER A 248 -5.55 -16.72 34.97
CA SER A 248 -4.62 -17.32 34.01
C SER A 248 -5.33 -18.07 32.87
N GLU A 249 -6.63 -17.85 32.68
CA GLU A 249 -7.31 -18.34 31.49
C GLU A 249 -6.89 -17.48 30.29
N LEU A 250 -6.85 -18.10 29.11
CA LEU A 250 -6.55 -17.41 27.86
C LEU A 250 -7.60 -17.75 26.78
N ASN A 251 -8.74 -18.34 27.15
CA ASN A 251 -9.74 -18.69 26.13
C ASN A 251 -10.53 -17.45 25.79
N HIS A 252 -10.41 -17.00 24.55
CA HIS A 252 -11.11 -15.82 24.10
C HIS A 252 -12.39 -16.20 23.36
N ILE A 253 -13.44 -15.38 23.48
CA ILE A 253 -14.66 -15.55 22.67
C ILE A 253 -14.35 -15.15 21.23
N ASP A 254 -14.86 -15.91 20.26
CA ASP A 254 -14.75 -15.59 18.83
C ASP A 254 -15.05 -14.11 18.52
N GLU A 255 -14.08 -13.45 17.91
CA GLU A 255 -14.17 -12.11 17.34
C GLU A 255 -14.21 -12.13 15.80
N THR A 256 -14.35 -10.94 15.23
CA THR A 256 -14.07 -10.68 13.82
C THR A 256 -12.70 -10.02 13.69
N LEU A 257 -11.77 -10.66 12.99
CA LEU A 257 -10.49 -10.09 12.59
C LEU A 257 -10.66 -9.22 11.34
N GLY A 258 -10.13 -8.01 11.36
CA GLY A 258 -9.84 -7.18 10.20
C GLY A 258 -8.38 -7.38 9.79
N LEU A 259 -8.13 -7.76 8.55
CA LEU A 259 -6.81 -8.05 8.03
C LEU A 259 -6.48 -7.18 6.82
N VAL A 260 -5.36 -6.48 6.88
CA VAL A 260 -4.88 -5.57 5.85
C VAL A 260 -3.49 -6.00 5.40
N ALA A 261 -3.23 -5.97 4.09
CA ALA A 261 -1.89 -6.21 3.57
C ALA A 261 -1.52 -5.22 2.46
N PHE A 262 -0.28 -4.72 2.49
CA PHE A 262 0.30 -3.86 1.46
C PHE A 262 1.67 -4.39 1.00
N GLU A 263 2.11 -3.94 -0.17
CA GLU A 263 3.51 -4.06 -0.58
C GLU A 263 4.35 -3.04 0.22
N ASP A 264 5.54 -3.45 0.65
CA ASP A 264 6.52 -2.55 1.29
C ASP A 264 6.85 -1.34 0.38
N GLY A 265 6.79 -0.12 0.95
CA GLY A 265 7.12 1.14 0.28
C GLY A 265 5.94 1.94 -0.29
N LEU A 266 6.23 2.78 -1.32
CA LEU A 266 5.31 3.80 -1.88
C LEU A 266 4.50 3.35 -3.12
N ILE A 267 3.41 4.07 -3.44
CA ILE A 267 2.44 3.78 -4.54
C ILE A 267 2.88 4.37 -5.95
N PRO A 268 2.80 3.67 -7.14
CA PRO A 268 3.58 3.96 -8.40
C PRO A 268 2.99 4.82 -9.59
N CYS A 269 3.78 5.61 -10.40
CA CYS A 269 3.35 6.75 -11.34
C CYS A 269 4.18 7.05 -12.68
N PHE A 270 3.66 7.80 -13.71
CA PHE A 270 4.37 8.46 -14.88
C PHE A 270 4.90 9.87 -14.56
N THR A 271 5.58 10.62 -15.46
CA THR A 271 5.99 12.04 -15.22
C THR A 271 5.34 13.07 -16.16
N HIS A 272 5.18 14.32 -15.72
CA HIS A 272 4.55 15.44 -16.44
C HIS A 272 5.34 15.82 -17.70
N GLY A 273 4.62 16.16 -18.76
CA GLY A 273 5.19 16.45 -20.07
C GLY A 273 5.54 15.19 -20.87
N THR A 274 5.43 13.98 -20.28
CA THR A 274 5.50 12.71 -21.02
C THR A 274 4.43 12.71 -22.10
N LEU A 275 4.83 12.54 -23.35
CA LEU A 275 3.92 12.46 -24.48
C LEU A 275 3.28 11.08 -24.58
N ILE A 276 1.96 11.02 -24.45
CA ILE A 276 1.15 9.83 -24.66
C ILE A 276 0.60 9.85 -26.08
N ARG A 277 0.70 8.72 -26.78
CA ARG A 277 0.08 8.58 -28.08
C ARG A 277 -1.44 8.66 -27.92
N THR A 278 -2.06 9.53 -28.71
CA THR A 278 -3.52 9.62 -28.87
C THR A 278 -3.88 9.44 -30.36
N PRO A 279 -5.17 9.28 -30.71
CA PRO A 279 -5.59 9.22 -32.11
C PRO A 279 -5.35 10.53 -32.86
N ALA A 280 -5.31 11.67 -32.17
CA ALA A 280 -5.09 12.99 -32.75
C ALA A 280 -3.61 13.37 -32.86
N GLY A 281 -2.70 12.51 -32.38
CA GLY A 281 -1.28 12.79 -32.25
C GLY A 281 -0.77 12.53 -30.84
N GLU A 282 0.44 12.96 -30.55
CA GLU A 282 1.04 12.86 -29.22
C GLU A 282 0.53 14.03 -28.34
N GLU A 283 0.09 13.73 -27.12
CA GLU A 283 -0.43 14.69 -26.14
C GLU A 283 0.26 14.49 -24.79
N GLU A 284 0.55 15.57 -24.06
CA GLU A 284 1.18 15.47 -22.75
C GLU A 284 0.23 14.81 -21.72
N VAL A 285 0.77 13.89 -20.92
CA VAL A 285 -0.01 13.02 -20.04
C VAL A 285 -0.93 13.78 -19.07
N GLN A 286 -0.54 14.97 -18.62
CA GLN A 286 -1.32 15.79 -17.71
C GLN A 286 -2.55 16.47 -18.35
N HIS A 287 -2.61 16.54 -19.68
CA HIS A 287 -3.73 17.14 -20.42
C HIS A 287 -4.79 16.11 -20.83
N LEU A 288 -4.48 14.82 -20.69
CA LEU A 288 -5.41 13.74 -20.98
C LEU A 288 -6.72 13.91 -20.19
N GLN A 289 -7.84 13.74 -20.89
CA GLN A 289 -9.16 13.96 -20.32
C GLN A 289 -9.90 12.65 -20.08
N LYS A 290 -10.72 12.61 -19.02
CA LYS A 290 -11.70 11.53 -18.82
C LYS A 290 -12.51 11.35 -20.10
N GLY A 291 -12.64 10.12 -20.56
CA GLY A 291 -13.37 9.76 -21.76
C GLY A 291 -12.53 9.73 -23.04
N GLN A 292 -11.30 10.23 -23.03
CA GLN A 292 -10.41 10.19 -24.19
C GLN A 292 -10.00 8.76 -24.52
N LEU A 293 -9.93 8.41 -25.82
CA LEU A 293 -9.44 7.12 -26.28
C LEU A 293 -7.94 7.21 -26.52
N LEU A 294 -7.19 6.25 -26.00
CA LEU A 294 -5.76 6.09 -26.23
C LEU A 294 -5.48 4.80 -26.99
N PRO A 295 -4.69 4.83 -28.07
CA PRO A 295 -4.20 3.63 -28.73
C PRO A 295 -3.43 2.74 -27.76
N LEU A 296 -3.71 1.45 -27.84
CA LEU A 296 -3.02 0.43 -27.06
C LEU A 296 -1.81 -0.11 -27.83
N TRP A 297 -0.88 -0.69 -27.08
CA TRP A 297 0.22 -1.44 -27.67
C TRP A 297 -0.27 -2.69 -28.43
N SER A 298 -1.26 -3.39 -27.88
CA SER A 298 -1.75 -4.68 -28.39
C SER A 298 -2.78 -4.59 -29.52
N GLU A 299 -2.73 -3.53 -30.33
CA GLU A 299 -3.79 -3.10 -31.24
C GLU A 299 -5.06 -2.62 -30.50
N GLY A 300 -5.84 -1.75 -31.15
CA GLY A 300 -7.05 -1.15 -30.56
C GLY A 300 -6.79 0.14 -29.75
N ALA A 301 -7.83 0.58 -29.03
CA ALA A 301 -7.77 1.75 -28.16
C ALA A 301 -8.63 1.53 -26.91
N ALA A 302 -8.21 2.09 -25.77
CA ALA A 302 -8.96 2.06 -24.52
C ALA A 302 -9.22 3.46 -24.00
N ARG A 303 -10.23 3.58 -23.13
CA ARG A 303 -10.70 4.87 -22.63
C ARG A 303 -10.03 5.24 -21.32
N VAL A 304 -9.53 6.47 -21.25
CA VAL A 304 -9.08 7.09 -20.00
C VAL A 304 -10.29 7.30 -19.10
N ARG A 305 -10.19 6.82 -17.86
CA ARG A 305 -11.19 6.99 -16.81
C ARG A 305 -10.82 8.10 -15.85
N LEU A 306 -9.55 8.18 -15.50
CA LEU A 306 -9.03 9.15 -14.53
C LEU A 306 -7.57 9.46 -14.83
N VAL A 307 -7.16 10.68 -14.50
CA VAL A 307 -5.77 11.13 -14.52
C VAL A 307 -5.44 11.77 -13.17
N LEU A 308 -4.42 11.26 -12.48
CA LEU A 308 -3.97 11.73 -11.16
C LEU A 308 -2.59 12.37 -11.27
N GLN A 309 -2.22 13.37 -10.45
CA GLN A 309 -0.92 14.07 -10.56
C GLN A 309 -0.31 14.40 -9.18
N ARG A 310 1.03 14.49 -9.08
CA ARG A 310 1.79 14.82 -7.87
C ARG A 310 3.09 15.58 -8.21
N HIS A 311 3.37 16.73 -7.61
CA HIS A 311 4.64 17.46 -7.81
C HIS A 311 5.66 17.17 -6.68
N LEU A 312 6.95 17.09 -7.04
CA LEU A 312 8.12 16.99 -6.15
C LEU A 312 9.13 18.10 -6.50
N SER A 313 9.55 18.85 -5.49
CA SER A 313 10.52 19.95 -5.57
C SER A 313 11.98 19.48 -5.46
N ALA A 314 12.94 20.42 -5.57
CA ALA A 314 14.37 20.14 -5.41
C ALA A 314 14.69 19.66 -3.99
N LYS A 315 13.97 20.22 -3.01
CA LYS A 315 14.07 19.86 -1.61
C LYS A 315 13.60 18.42 -1.42
N ASP A 316 12.48 18.06 -2.02
CA ASP A 316 11.89 16.71 -1.94
C ASP A 316 12.84 15.67 -2.55
N LEU A 317 13.41 15.95 -3.73
CA LEU A 317 14.35 15.05 -4.41
C LEU A 317 15.74 14.99 -3.75
N ALA A 318 16.11 16.00 -2.95
CA ALA A 318 17.33 15.98 -2.14
C ALA A 318 17.15 15.20 -0.84
N ALA A 319 15.98 15.33 -0.20
CA ALA A 319 15.63 14.60 1.01
C ALA A 319 15.36 13.11 0.73
N TYR A 320 14.81 12.79 -0.44
CA TYR A 320 14.40 11.43 -0.81
C TYR A 320 14.97 11.00 -2.17
N PRO A 321 16.27 10.65 -2.24
CA PRO A 321 16.92 10.30 -3.49
C PRO A 321 16.33 9.07 -4.20
N HIS A 322 15.67 8.15 -3.48
CA HIS A 322 15.04 6.98 -4.08
C HIS A 322 13.77 7.32 -4.89
N LEU A 323 13.15 8.49 -4.67
CA LEU A 323 12.04 9.01 -5.49
C LEU A 323 12.50 9.58 -6.82
N ARG A 324 13.81 9.74 -7.00
CA ARG A 324 14.33 10.28 -8.24
C ARG A 324 13.89 9.39 -9.39
N PRO A 325 13.42 10.00 -10.47
CA PRO A 325 12.88 9.25 -11.58
C PRO A 325 13.95 8.36 -12.20
N VAL A 326 13.52 7.23 -12.75
CA VAL A 326 14.35 6.50 -13.69
C VAL A 326 14.22 7.19 -15.04
N LYS A 327 15.35 7.71 -15.54
CA LYS A 327 15.49 8.24 -16.88
C LYS A 327 15.85 7.11 -17.84
N ILE A 328 15.00 6.94 -18.84
CA ILE A 328 15.20 6.05 -19.98
C ILE A 328 15.55 6.94 -21.17
N THR A 329 16.83 6.97 -21.57
CA THR A 329 17.28 7.81 -22.68
C THR A 329 16.68 7.37 -24.02
N ALA A 330 16.56 8.32 -24.96
CA ALA A 330 16.05 8.02 -26.29
C ALA A 330 16.78 6.83 -26.93
N GLY A 331 16.02 5.83 -27.41
CA GLY A 331 16.55 4.60 -27.99
C GLY A 331 17.01 3.51 -27.01
N ALA A 332 17.00 3.76 -25.70
CA ALA A 332 17.55 2.83 -24.71
C ALA A 332 16.75 1.51 -24.56
N MET A 333 15.43 1.54 -24.79
CA MET A 333 14.58 0.36 -24.77
C MET A 333 14.77 -0.52 -26.01
N GLY A 334 15.38 0.00 -27.08
CA GLY A 334 15.55 -0.68 -28.37
C GLY A 334 14.61 -0.14 -29.44
N LEU A 335 14.88 -0.46 -30.72
CA LEU A 335 14.08 -0.01 -31.87
C LEU A 335 13.98 1.52 -32.04
N GLY A 336 14.92 2.27 -31.48
CA GLY A 336 14.85 3.74 -31.45
C GLY A 336 13.84 4.28 -30.43
N LEU A 337 13.40 3.46 -29.47
CA LEU A 337 12.48 3.83 -28.40
C LEU A 337 13.16 3.92 -27.03
N PRO A 338 12.68 4.81 -26.13
CA PRO A 338 11.70 5.86 -26.40
C PRO A 338 12.22 6.88 -27.43
N LYS A 339 11.33 7.63 -28.10
CA LYS A 339 11.72 8.61 -29.15
C LYS A 339 12.42 9.84 -28.57
N ARG A 340 12.06 10.19 -27.34
CA ARG A 340 12.71 11.19 -26.48
C ARG A 340 13.09 10.53 -25.17
N ASP A 341 13.89 11.21 -24.37
CA ASP A 341 14.13 10.79 -23.00
C ASP A 341 12.79 10.71 -22.25
N LEU A 342 12.57 9.60 -21.55
CA LEU A 342 11.36 9.31 -20.78
C LEU A 342 11.74 9.17 -19.31
N TRP A 343 11.00 9.85 -18.43
CA TRP A 343 11.15 9.71 -16.98
C TRP A 343 9.92 9.03 -16.41
N VAL A 344 10.12 8.05 -15.54
CA VAL A 344 9.05 7.30 -14.86
C VAL A 344 9.42 7.06 -13.41
N SER A 345 8.44 6.77 -12.55
CA SER A 345 8.75 6.39 -11.18
C SER A 345 9.54 5.07 -11.16
N PRO A 346 10.37 4.82 -10.13
CA PRO A 346 11.19 3.61 -10.04
C PRO A 346 10.41 2.30 -10.23
N GLN A 347 9.20 2.22 -9.66
CA GLN A 347 8.36 1.01 -9.73
C GLN A 347 7.41 0.97 -10.94
N HIS A 348 7.36 2.02 -11.76
CA HIS A 348 6.57 2.02 -12.99
C HIS A 348 7.03 0.90 -13.92
N ARG A 349 6.12 0.03 -14.38
CA ARG A 349 6.53 -1.11 -15.21
C ARG A 349 6.51 -0.78 -16.69
N MET A 350 7.65 -1.03 -17.33
CA MET A 350 7.84 -0.92 -18.76
C MET A 350 7.67 -2.28 -19.42
N LEU A 351 7.17 -2.31 -20.66
CA LEU A 351 7.08 -3.54 -21.42
C LEU A 351 8.47 -4.00 -21.88
N VAL A 352 8.78 -5.27 -21.62
CA VAL A 352 9.96 -5.97 -22.14
C VAL A 352 9.50 -7.05 -23.10
N ALA A 353 9.84 -6.89 -24.38
CA ALA A 353 9.48 -7.78 -25.47
C ALA A 353 10.73 -8.38 -26.11
N SER A 354 11.16 -9.55 -25.64
CA SER A 354 12.44 -10.14 -26.08
C SER A 354 12.43 -11.66 -26.18
N PRO A 355 13.30 -12.26 -27.04
CA PRO A 355 13.47 -13.72 -27.05
C PRO A 355 14.03 -14.27 -25.74
N VAL A 356 14.62 -13.42 -24.89
CA VAL A 356 15.07 -13.79 -23.54
C VAL A 356 13.85 -13.97 -22.64
N ALA A 357 12.92 -13.00 -22.63
CA ALA A 357 11.66 -13.09 -21.89
C ALA A 357 10.86 -14.34 -22.29
N LYS A 358 10.69 -14.58 -23.60
CA LYS A 358 10.02 -15.78 -24.12
C LYS A 358 10.62 -17.10 -23.60
N ARG A 359 11.95 -17.18 -23.54
CA ARG A 359 12.65 -18.37 -23.04
C ARG A 359 12.57 -18.54 -21.52
N MET A 360 12.42 -17.44 -20.78
CA MET A 360 12.39 -17.46 -19.32
C MET A 360 10.99 -17.71 -18.77
N PHE A 361 9.99 -17.11 -19.39
CA PHE A 361 8.63 -17.01 -18.82
C PHE A 361 7.57 -17.66 -19.70
N GLY A 362 7.93 -18.19 -20.87
CA GLY A 362 6.97 -18.65 -21.88
C GLY A 362 6.21 -17.52 -22.59
N ALA A 363 6.23 -16.30 -22.04
CA ALA A 363 5.62 -15.09 -22.59
C ALA A 363 6.66 -14.23 -23.32
N ALA A 364 6.33 -13.79 -24.53
CA ALA A 364 7.23 -12.97 -25.33
C ALA A 364 7.29 -11.50 -24.87
N GLU A 365 6.25 -11.05 -24.19
CA GLU A 365 6.08 -9.72 -23.61
C GLU A 365 5.78 -9.85 -22.11
N VAL A 366 6.52 -9.12 -21.28
CA VAL A 366 6.34 -9.07 -19.82
C VAL A 366 6.49 -7.63 -19.33
N LEU A 367 5.95 -7.31 -18.16
CA LEU A 367 6.10 -6.00 -17.51
C LEU A 367 7.20 -6.05 -16.45
N VAL A 368 8.09 -5.06 -16.45
CA VAL A 368 9.28 -5.00 -15.56
C VAL A 368 9.43 -3.60 -14.99
N ALA A 369 9.64 -3.48 -13.68
CA ALA A 369 9.81 -2.20 -13.00
C ALA A 369 11.03 -1.43 -13.54
N ALA A 370 10.90 -0.13 -13.77
CA ALA A 370 11.93 0.71 -14.38
C ALA A 370 13.26 0.68 -13.60
N ILE A 371 13.21 0.63 -12.27
CA ILE A 371 14.39 0.56 -11.40
C ILE A 371 15.23 -0.69 -11.68
N ARG A 372 14.59 -1.80 -12.06
CA ARG A 372 15.30 -3.03 -12.42
C ARG A 372 16.02 -2.90 -13.76
N LEU A 373 15.57 -2.02 -14.65
CA LEU A 373 16.17 -1.80 -15.98
C LEU A 373 17.44 -0.93 -15.93
N THR A 374 17.77 -0.30 -14.80
CA THR A 374 18.93 0.60 -14.64
C THR A 374 20.30 -0.07 -14.85
N GLU A 375 20.35 -1.41 -14.82
CA GLU A 375 21.57 -2.15 -15.19
C GLU A 375 21.82 -2.16 -16.71
N LEU A 376 20.86 -1.74 -17.52
CA LEU A 376 20.98 -1.69 -18.98
C LEU A 376 21.51 -0.33 -19.47
N PRO A 377 22.32 -0.32 -20.55
CA PRO A 377 22.89 0.93 -21.06
C PRO A 377 21.85 1.98 -21.46
N GLY A 378 21.98 3.19 -20.93
CA GLY A 378 21.10 4.33 -21.24
C GLY A 378 19.83 4.40 -20.39
N ILE A 379 19.76 3.63 -19.31
CA ILE A 379 18.70 3.69 -18.30
C ILE A 379 19.37 3.91 -16.94
N TYR A 380 18.99 4.95 -16.21
CA TYR A 380 19.62 5.30 -14.92
C TYR A 380 18.67 6.12 -14.06
N VAL A 381 18.93 6.15 -12.75
CA VAL A 381 18.27 7.10 -11.84
C VAL A 381 18.81 8.50 -12.13
N ASP A 382 17.93 9.49 -12.34
CA ASP A 382 18.34 10.85 -12.66
C ASP A 382 18.62 11.68 -11.39
N GLU A 383 19.90 11.70 -11.02
CA GLU A 383 20.42 12.43 -9.86
C GLU A 383 20.41 13.97 -10.02
N TRP A 384 20.07 14.48 -11.20
CA TRP A 384 20.21 15.90 -11.53
C TRP A 384 18.87 16.61 -11.78
N VAL A 385 17.75 15.91 -11.58
CA VAL A 385 16.43 16.55 -11.64
C VAL A 385 16.23 17.40 -10.40
N ASP A 386 15.95 18.69 -10.62
CA ASP A 386 15.66 19.67 -9.58
C ASP A 386 14.16 19.72 -9.20
N CYS A 387 13.25 19.17 -10.00
CA CYS A 387 11.85 18.98 -9.61
C CYS A 387 11.16 18.04 -10.61
N ILE A 388 10.14 17.32 -10.20
CA ILE A 388 9.37 16.46 -11.09
C ILE A 388 7.90 16.37 -10.69
N THR A 389 7.00 16.33 -11.66
CA THR A 389 5.60 15.99 -11.40
C THR A 389 5.32 14.58 -11.91
N TYR A 390 4.78 13.71 -11.08
CA TYR A 390 4.31 12.38 -11.42
C TYR A 390 2.81 12.38 -11.82
N VAL A 391 2.36 11.48 -12.70
CA VAL A 391 1.01 11.41 -13.29
C VAL A 391 0.54 9.96 -13.44
N HIS A 392 -0.71 9.60 -13.12
CA HIS A 392 -1.24 8.25 -13.34
C HIS A 392 -2.40 8.27 -14.33
N VAL A 393 -2.49 7.25 -15.20
CA VAL A 393 -3.59 7.09 -16.16
C VAL A 393 -4.36 5.83 -15.82
N VAL A 394 -5.66 5.96 -15.55
CA VAL A 394 -6.56 4.86 -15.18
C VAL A 394 -7.47 4.50 -16.35
N MET A 395 -7.73 3.21 -16.58
CA MET A 395 -8.58 2.69 -17.66
C MET A 395 -9.52 1.58 -17.17
N ASP A 396 -10.40 1.07 -18.04
CA ASP A 396 -11.33 -0.03 -17.71
C ASP A 396 -10.66 -1.35 -17.34
N GLN A 397 -9.46 -1.57 -17.87
CA GLN A 397 -8.63 -2.73 -17.61
C GLN A 397 -7.18 -2.24 -17.52
N HIS A 398 -6.30 -3.08 -16.98
CA HIS A 398 -4.88 -2.88 -17.19
C HIS A 398 -4.60 -2.81 -18.69
N GLN A 399 -3.92 -1.77 -19.13
CA GLN A 399 -3.50 -1.65 -20.52
C GLN A 399 -2.02 -1.35 -20.62
N VAL A 400 -1.47 -1.62 -21.79
CA VAL A 400 -0.16 -1.09 -22.19
C VAL A 400 -0.43 0.00 -23.21
N ILE A 401 -0.09 1.24 -22.85
CA ILE A 401 -0.17 2.41 -23.72
C ILE A 401 1.21 2.80 -24.24
N ILE A 402 1.27 3.82 -25.09
CA ILE A 402 2.49 4.25 -25.76
C ILE A 402 2.89 5.62 -25.21
N ALA A 403 3.94 5.66 -24.39
CA ALA A 403 4.52 6.84 -23.76
C ALA A 403 5.90 7.14 -24.37
N GLU A 404 6.10 8.34 -24.91
CA GLU A 404 7.28 8.72 -25.71
C GLU A 404 7.60 7.71 -26.82
N GLY A 405 6.57 7.11 -27.41
CA GLY A 405 6.69 6.03 -28.39
C GLY A 405 7.02 4.65 -27.81
N SER A 406 7.31 4.53 -26.52
CA SER A 406 7.64 3.27 -25.84
C SER A 406 6.42 2.65 -25.13
N PRO A 407 6.25 1.32 -25.17
CA PRO A 407 5.16 0.65 -24.46
C PRO A 407 5.35 0.67 -22.93
N SER A 408 4.36 1.20 -22.23
CA SER A 408 4.32 1.39 -20.77
C SER A 408 2.96 1.01 -20.20
N GLU A 409 2.91 0.57 -18.94
CA GLU A 409 1.63 0.22 -18.30
C GLU A 409 0.75 1.45 -18.00
N THR A 410 -0.58 1.27 -18.02
CA THR A 410 -1.51 2.13 -17.28
C THR A 410 -1.58 1.69 -15.83
N LEU A 411 -2.21 2.48 -14.96
CA LEU A 411 -2.49 2.01 -13.61
C LEU A 411 -3.32 0.72 -13.69
N PHE A 412 -2.88 -0.32 -12.99
CA PHE A 412 -3.60 -1.58 -12.89
C PHE A 412 -4.64 -1.44 -11.78
N THR A 413 -5.92 -1.41 -12.16
CA THR A 413 -7.04 -1.24 -11.21
C THR A 413 -8.04 -2.38 -11.43
N GLY A 414 -8.28 -3.21 -10.40
CA GLY A 414 -9.25 -4.32 -10.43
C GLY A 414 -10.71 -3.90 -10.69
N PRO A 415 -11.66 -4.84 -10.87
CA PRO A 415 -13.06 -4.54 -11.16
C PRO A 415 -13.80 -3.97 -9.94
N GLU A 416 -13.23 -4.07 -8.73
CA GLU A 416 -13.69 -3.40 -7.52
C GLU A 416 -13.48 -1.87 -7.58
N ALA A 417 -12.46 -1.39 -8.32
CA ALA A 417 -12.24 0.03 -8.59
C ALA A 417 -13.37 0.72 -9.36
N LEU A 418 -14.03 -0.05 -10.23
CA LEU A 418 -15.19 0.40 -10.99
C LEU A 418 -16.48 0.36 -10.15
N ARG A 419 -16.53 -0.45 -9.08
CA ARG A 419 -17.66 -0.52 -8.14
C ARG A 419 -17.59 0.54 -7.05
N ALA A 420 -16.39 0.97 -6.67
CA ALA A 420 -16.10 2.00 -5.66
C ALA A 420 -16.30 3.45 -6.15
N MET A 421 -16.63 3.63 -7.44
CA MET A 421 -17.07 4.92 -7.97
C MET A 421 -18.41 5.35 -7.34
N THR A 422 -18.56 6.65 -7.06
CA THR A 422 -19.81 7.21 -6.52
C THR A 422 -21.03 6.81 -7.38
N PRO A 423 -22.24 6.67 -6.82
CA PRO A 423 -23.43 6.24 -7.58
C PRO A 423 -23.65 7.06 -8.85
N ALA A 424 -23.38 8.37 -8.84
CA ALA A 424 -23.48 9.23 -10.01
C ALA A 424 -22.39 8.95 -11.08
N ALA A 425 -21.14 8.73 -10.66
CA ALA A 425 -20.04 8.37 -11.57
C ALA A 425 -20.21 6.95 -12.13
N ARG A 426 -20.79 6.04 -11.35
CA ARG A 426 -21.13 4.67 -11.71
C ARG A 426 -22.36 4.58 -12.62
N GLU A 427 -23.38 5.40 -12.39
CA GLU A 427 -24.56 5.56 -13.26
C GLU A 427 -24.15 6.16 -14.61
N GLU A 428 -23.30 7.19 -14.60
CA GLU A 428 -22.68 7.77 -15.80
C GLU A 428 -21.82 6.74 -16.54
N LEU A 429 -21.02 5.94 -15.82
CA LEU A 429 -20.20 4.86 -16.37
C LEU A 429 -21.05 3.77 -17.04
N PHE A 430 -22.15 3.33 -16.41
CA PHE A 430 -23.03 2.29 -16.97
C PHE A 430 -23.94 2.79 -18.09
N GLN A 431 -24.30 4.09 -18.09
CA GLN A 431 -24.99 4.72 -19.23
C GLN A 431 -24.09 4.88 -20.45
N LEU A 432 -22.80 5.16 -20.25
CA LEU A 432 -21.83 5.35 -21.33
C LEU A 432 -21.23 4.04 -21.86
N PHE A 433 -21.23 2.96 -21.07
CA PHE A 433 -20.62 1.67 -21.41
C PHE A 433 -21.49 0.48 -20.95
N PRO A 434 -22.58 0.16 -21.67
CA PRO A 434 -23.54 -0.86 -21.26
C PRO A 434 -22.94 -2.27 -21.08
N ASP A 435 -21.86 -2.59 -21.80
CA ASP A 435 -21.21 -3.92 -21.79
C ASP A 435 -20.37 -4.20 -20.52
N LEU A 436 -20.06 -3.17 -19.72
CA LEU A 436 -19.31 -3.29 -18.46
C LEU A 436 -20.13 -3.97 -17.35
N ALA A 437 -21.46 -3.96 -17.43
CA ALA A 437 -22.35 -4.61 -16.45
C ALA A 437 -22.38 -6.15 -16.57
N ILE A 438 -21.81 -6.72 -17.63
CA ILE A 438 -22.06 -8.13 -18.03
C ILE A 438 -20.93 -9.10 -17.60
N ARG A 439 -19.75 -8.62 -17.18
CA ARG A 439 -18.58 -9.50 -16.96
C ARG A 439 -18.28 -9.76 -15.47
N ARG A 440 -18.43 -11.02 -15.03
CA ARG A 440 -17.95 -11.55 -13.74
C ARG A 440 -16.52 -12.12 -13.91
N GLY A 441 -15.49 -11.42 -13.43
CA GLY A 441 -14.10 -11.91 -13.35
C GLY A 441 -13.08 -10.79 -13.10
N LEU A 442 -11.98 -11.11 -12.38
CA LEU A 442 -10.82 -10.23 -12.16
C LEU A 442 -10.17 -9.86 -13.51
N PRO A 443 -9.77 -8.60 -13.77
CA PRO A 443 -9.03 -8.27 -14.97
C PRO A 443 -7.60 -8.79 -14.81
N ASP A 444 -7.19 -9.64 -15.74
CA ASP A 444 -5.79 -10.06 -15.85
C ASP A 444 -4.90 -8.83 -16.10
N PRO A 445 -3.66 -8.81 -15.58
CA PRO A 445 -2.71 -7.79 -15.98
C PRO A 445 -2.53 -7.83 -17.49
N ALA A 446 -2.32 -6.67 -18.12
CA ALA A 446 -2.23 -6.56 -19.57
C ALA A 446 -1.18 -7.51 -20.14
N ARG A 447 -0.11 -7.77 -19.37
CA ARG A 447 0.92 -8.79 -19.60
C ARG A 447 1.39 -9.40 -18.28
N PRO A 448 1.99 -10.60 -18.30
CA PRO A 448 2.58 -11.19 -17.11
C PRO A 448 3.61 -10.27 -16.45
N ILE A 449 3.58 -10.20 -15.12
CA ILE A 449 4.53 -9.45 -14.30
C ILE A 449 5.39 -10.49 -13.55
N PRO A 450 6.63 -10.75 -13.97
CA PRO A 450 7.51 -11.68 -13.27
C PRO A 450 7.89 -11.13 -11.89
N GLU A 451 8.11 -12.00 -10.91
CA GLU A 451 8.60 -11.62 -9.57
C GLU A 451 9.94 -10.87 -9.61
N GLY A 452 10.24 -10.07 -8.59
CA GLY A 452 11.44 -9.22 -8.56
C GLY A 452 12.76 -9.97 -8.82
N LYS A 453 12.95 -11.16 -8.24
CA LYS A 453 14.15 -12.00 -8.49
C LYS A 453 14.25 -12.46 -9.94
N GLN A 454 13.12 -12.71 -10.58
CA GLN A 454 13.03 -13.13 -11.97
C GLN A 454 13.31 -11.95 -12.92
N GLN A 455 12.83 -10.75 -12.59
CA GLN A 455 13.14 -9.52 -13.32
C GLN A 455 14.65 -9.22 -13.33
N ARG A 456 15.34 -9.29 -12.18
CA ARG A 456 16.81 -9.12 -12.10
C ARG A 456 17.55 -10.12 -13.00
N ARG A 457 17.13 -11.39 -12.99
CA ARG A 457 17.70 -12.44 -13.86
C ARG A 457 17.46 -12.15 -15.35
N LEU A 458 16.30 -11.60 -15.71
CA LEU A 458 15.99 -11.21 -17.09
C LEU A 458 16.93 -10.11 -17.55
N VAL A 459 17.08 -9.06 -16.74
CA VAL A 459 17.93 -7.91 -17.03
C VAL A 459 19.40 -8.32 -17.18
N ALA A 460 19.94 -9.09 -16.24
CA ALA A 460 21.30 -9.61 -16.33
C ALA A 460 21.53 -10.44 -17.60
N ARG A 461 20.52 -11.21 -18.04
CA ARG A 461 20.59 -11.97 -19.30
C ARG A 461 20.47 -11.10 -20.54
N LEU A 462 19.68 -10.03 -20.51
CA LEU A 462 19.61 -9.06 -21.60
C LEU A 462 20.98 -8.40 -21.78
N GLN A 463 21.56 -7.91 -20.68
CA GLN A 463 22.88 -7.29 -20.65
C GLN A 463 23.97 -8.25 -21.17
N LYS A 464 24.04 -9.47 -20.61
CA LYS A 464 25.02 -10.51 -21.01
C LYS A 464 24.95 -10.85 -22.50
N ASN A 465 23.76 -10.83 -23.09
CA ASN A 465 23.56 -11.16 -24.50
C ASN A 465 23.57 -9.93 -25.42
N ALA A 466 23.92 -8.75 -24.91
CA ALA A 466 23.85 -7.47 -25.63
C ALA A 466 22.48 -7.24 -26.30
N LYS A 467 21.41 -7.59 -25.58
CA LYS A 467 20.02 -7.45 -26.02
C LYS A 467 19.37 -6.25 -25.35
N ARG A 468 18.50 -5.59 -26.11
CA ARG A 468 17.66 -4.49 -25.64
C ARG A 468 16.32 -5.03 -25.12
N PRO A 469 15.62 -4.30 -24.25
CA PRO A 469 14.29 -4.67 -23.76
C PRO A 469 13.26 -4.98 -24.86
N LEU A 470 13.29 -4.23 -25.96
CA LEU A 470 12.43 -4.39 -27.13
C LEU A 470 13.25 -4.94 -28.30
N ASP A 471 12.92 -6.13 -28.79
CA ASP A 471 13.60 -6.80 -29.89
C ASP A 471 12.67 -6.95 -31.11
N GLN A 472 13.15 -6.54 -32.28
CA GLN A 472 12.41 -6.57 -33.55
C GLN A 472 11.90 -7.98 -33.90
N LYS A 473 12.61 -9.03 -33.47
CA LYS A 473 12.21 -10.43 -33.73
C LYS A 473 10.96 -10.85 -32.97
N VAL A 474 10.59 -10.11 -31.92
CA VAL A 474 9.38 -10.36 -31.12
C VAL A 474 8.24 -9.47 -31.58
N LEU A 475 8.52 -8.20 -31.83
CA LEU A 475 7.50 -7.19 -32.13
C LEU A 475 7.12 -7.08 -33.61
N GLY A 476 7.85 -7.74 -34.51
CA GLY A 476 7.68 -7.57 -35.96
C GLY A 476 8.28 -6.26 -36.46
N ALA A 477 8.18 -5.99 -37.78
CA ALA A 477 8.63 -4.71 -38.33
C ALA A 477 7.68 -3.60 -37.85
N PRO A 478 8.19 -2.45 -37.37
CA PRO A 478 7.33 -1.36 -36.92
C PRO A 478 6.49 -0.85 -38.10
N GLY A 479 5.16 -0.98 -37.98
CA GLY A 479 4.23 -0.19 -38.77
C GLY A 479 4.41 1.27 -38.38
N VAL A 480 5.01 2.03 -39.29
CA VAL A 480 5.24 3.49 -39.18
C VAL A 480 3.92 4.22 -39.01
#